data_AF-A0A8J3C7U6-F1
#
_entry.id   AF-A0A8J3C7U6-F1
#
_cell.length_a   1.000
_cell.length_b   1.000
_cell.length_c   1.000
_cell.angle_alpha   90.00
_cell.angle_beta   90.00
_cell.angle_gamma   90.00
#
_symmetry.space_group_name_H-M   'P 1'
#
loop_
_entity.id
_entity.type
_entity.pdbx_description
1 polymer ?
#
loop_
_entity_poly.entity_id
_entity_poly.type
_entity_poly.pdbx_seq_one_letter_code
_entity_poly.pdbx_strand_id
1 'polypeptide(L)'
;MTAHEPAAIVAAVQRITRQLDSRGNADLRGLPETLCRALKVQEEAGELAQAVIGVLGQNPRKGLTHTWTDVVHEAIDVALSALVLAETVTPGRLDRTLTDRLDYLTERAAASGAPAVVTATGRGA
;
A
#
# COMPACT_ATOMS: atom_id res chain seq x y z
N MET A 1 8.29 14.48 -19.53
CA MET A 1 7.78 14.06 -18.22
C MET A 1 7.70 12.54 -18.22
N THR A 2 8.56 11.90 -17.45
CA THR A 2 8.76 10.45 -17.43
C THR A 2 7.54 9.74 -16.84
N ALA A 3 6.81 8.99 -17.66
CA ALA A 3 5.73 8.09 -17.27
C ALA A 3 6.29 6.87 -16.49
N HIS A 4 6.90 7.11 -15.34
CA HIS A 4 7.58 6.10 -14.52
C HIS A 4 6.79 5.65 -13.27
N GLU A 5 5.55 6.10 -13.06
CA GLU A 5 4.91 5.95 -11.74
C GLU A 5 4.17 4.61 -11.50
N PRO A 6 3.30 4.07 -12.39
CA PRO A 6 2.56 2.85 -12.08
C PRO A 6 3.36 1.57 -12.35
N ALA A 7 4.11 1.54 -13.46
CA ALA A 7 4.85 0.34 -13.89
C ALA A 7 5.96 -0.05 -12.91
N ALA A 8 6.61 0.92 -12.26
CA ALA A 8 7.65 0.68 -11.26
C ALA A 8 7.07 0.03 -9.99
N ILE A 9 5.92 0.50 -9.51
CA ILE A 9 5.23 -0.07 -8.34
C ILE A 9 4.79 -1.50 -8.63
N VAL A 10 4.14 -1.74 -9.78
CA VAL A 10 3.72 -3.08 -10.18
C VAL A 10 4.91 -4.03 -10.24
N ALA A 11 6.00 -3.62 -10.91
CA ALA A 11 7.20 -4.44 -11.01
C ALA A 11 7.83 -4.73 -9.63
N ALA A 12 7.82 -3.75 -8.72
CA ALA A 12 8.30 -3.92 -7.36
C ALA A 12 7.44 -4.92 -6.58
N VAL A 13 6.11 -4.78 -6.61
CA VAL A 13 5.17 -5.68 -5.93
C VAL A 13 5.33 -7.10 -6.46
N GLN A 14 5.33 -7.30 -7.78
CA GLN A 14 5.53 -8.61 -8.39
C GLN A 14 6.86 -9.25 -7.99
N ARG A 15 7.94 -8.44 -7.90
CA ARG A 15 9.25 -8.92 -7.43
C ARG A 15 9.20 -9.33 -5.96
N ILE A 16 8.55 -8.54 -5.11
CA ILE A 16 8.38 -8.82 -3.68
C ILE A 16 7.57 -10.10 -3.48
N THR A 17 6.44 -10.24 -4.17
CA THR A 17 5.60 -11.46 -4.12
C THR A 17 6.44 -12.70 -4.46
N ARG A 18 7.15 -12.70 -5.59
CA ARG A 18 8.03 -13.81 -5.99
C ARG A 18 9.13 -14.11 -4.96
N GLN A 19 9.71 -13.08 -4.36
CA GLN A 19 10.73 -13.27 -3.33
C GLN A 19 10.13 -13.92 -2.08
N LEU A 20 8.93 -13.52 -1.68
CA LEU A 20 8.30 -14.07 -0.48
C LEU A 20 7.81 -15.50 -0.71
N ASP A 21 7.31 -15.83 -1.90
CA ASP A 21 6.95 -17.20 -2.30
C ASP A 21 8.17 -18.16 -2.24
N SER A 22 9.39 -17.63 -2.40
CA SER A 22 10.64 -18.40 -2.34
C SER A 22 11.23 -18.60 -0.93
N ARG A 23 10.77 -17.84 0.07
CA ARG A 23 11.39 -17.74 1.41
C ARG A 23 10.57 -18.37 2.54
N GLY A 24 9.43 -19.00 2.24
CA GLY A 24 8.52 -19.56 3.24
C GLY A 24 9.18 -20.56 4.18
N ASN A 25 8.67 -20.64 5.40
CA ASN A 25 9.10 -21.66 6.37
C ASN A 25 8.75 -23.05 5.83
N ALA A 26 9.77 -23.88 5.56
CA ALA A 26 9.61 -25.21 4.98
C ALA A 26 8.80 -26.16 5.88
N ASP A 27 8.73 -25.91 7.18
CA ASP A 27 7.97 -26.72 8.14
C ASP A 27 6.49 -26.35 8.18
N LEU A 28 6.10 -25.20 7.61
CA LEU A 28 4.72 -24.69 7.56
C LEU A 28 4.09 -24.78 6.16
N ARG A 29 4.64 -25.66 5.29
CA ARG A 29 4.11 -25.92 3.95
C ARG A 29 2.64 -26.34 4.04
N GLY A 30 1.78 -25.66 3.30
CA GLY A 30 0.35 -25.98 3.19
C GLY A 30 -0.60 -24.90 3.73
N LEU A 31 -0.09 -23.89 4.45
CA LEU A 31 -0.87 -22.69 4.73
C LEU A 31 -1.12 -21.92 3.42
N PRO A 32 -2.34 -21.45 3.13
CA PRO A 32 -2.60 -20.65 1.94
C PRO A 32 -1.84 -19.33 2.02
N GLU A 33 -0.98 -19.05 1.03
CA GLU A 33 -0.25 -17.77 0.94
C GLU A 33 -1.20 -16.57 1.02
N THR A 34 -2.38 -16.67 0.39
CA THR A 34 -3.44 -15.66 0.48
C THR A 34 -3.85 -15.34 1.92
N LEU A 35 -3.95 -16.36 2.80
CA LEU A 35 -4.25 -16.15 4.20
C LEU A 35 -3.10 -15.44 4.91
N CYS A 36 -1.86 -15.89 4.68
CA CYS A 36 -0.67 -15.25 5.25
C CYS A 36 -0.54 -13.77 4.81
N ARG A 37 -0.80 -13.45 3.54
CA ARG A 37 -0.79 -12.07 3.03
C ARG A 37 -1.91 -11.22 3.61
N ALA A 38 -3.11 -11.78 3.78
CA ALA A 38 -4.19 -11.08 4.43
C ALA A 38 -3.87 -10.75 5.90
N LEU A 39 -3.25 -11.69 6.62
CA LEU A 39 -2.78 -11.45 7.99
C LEU A 39 -1.68 -10.39 8.04
N LYS A 40 -0.76 -10.37 7.06
CA LYS A 40 0.27 -9.33 6.96
C LYS A 40 -0.32 -7.93 6.81
N VAL A 41 -1.39 -7.75 6.02
CA VAL A 41 -2.09 -6.45 5.92
C VAL A 41 -2.60 -5.99 7.30
N GLN A 42 -3.13 -6.90 8.11
CA GLN A 42 -3.61 -6.57 9.45
C GLN A 42 -2.47 -6.25 10.42
N GLU A 43 -1.33 -6.93 10.30
CA GLU A 43 -0.11 -6.64 11.05
C GLU A 43 0.35 -5.19 10.79
N GLU A 44 0.56 -4.82 9.54
CA GLU A 44 1.00 -3.45 9.17
C GLU A 44 -0.01 -2.38 9.58
N ALA A 45 -1.31 -2.67 9.50
CA ALA A 45 -2.33 -1.75 9.97
C ALA A 45 -2.23 -1.50 11.50
N GLY A 46 -1.80 -2.50 12.25
CA GLY A 46 -1.50 -2.37 13.68
C GLY A 46 -0.25 -1.53 13.94
N GLU A 47 0.80 -1.69 13.13
CA GLU A 47 2.03 -0.90 13.22
C GLU A 47 1.76 0.58 12.89
N LEU A 48 0.98 0.86 11.84
CA LEU A 48 0.51 2.21 11.53
C LEU A 48 -0.27 2.82 12.70
N ALA A 49 -1.20 2.07 13.29
CA ALA A 49 -1.95 2.54 14.46
C ALA A 49 -1.02 2.85 15.64
N GLN A 50 -0.02 2.00 15.87
CA GLN A 50 1.00 2.21 16.91
C GLN A 50 1.82 3.48 16.65
N ALA A 51 2.25 3.71 15.41
CA ALA A 51 3.00 4.92 15.03
C ALA A 51 2.17 6.19 15.25
N VAL A 52 0.88 6.17 14.86
CA VAL A 52 -0.04 7.30 15.09
C VAL A 52 -0.24 7.57 16.59
N ILE A 53 -0.48 6.52 17.39
CA ILE A 53 -0.57 6.64 18.85
C ILE A 53 0.73 7.22 19.43
N GLY A 54 1.87 6.82 18.87
CA GLY A 54 3.19 7.26 19.27
C GLY A 54 3.47 8.73 18.97
N VAL A 55 3.11 9.24 17.79
CA VAL A 55 3.29 10.66 17.44
C VAL A 55 2.30 11.57 18.16
N LEU A 56 1.12 11.05 18.51
CA LEU A 56 0.12 11.79 19.30
C LEU A 56 0.42 11.75 20.81
N GLY A 57 1.37 10.94 21.26
CA GLY A 57 1.71 10.81 22.68
C GLY A 57 0.56 10.28 23.55
N GLN A 58 -0.40 9.54 22.96
CA GLN A 58 -1.62 9.11 23.65
C GLN A 58 -1.39 8.12 24.79
N ASN A 59 -0.16 7.61 24.92
CA ASN A 59 0.24 6.70 25.99
C ASN A 59 1.06 7.46 27.05
N PRO A 60 0.47 7.89 28.19
CA PRO A 60 1.11 8.79 29.14
C PRO A 60 2.39 8.23 29.75
N ARG A 61 2.53 6.90 29.83
CA ARG A 61 3.75 6.22 30.34
C ARG A 61 4.92 6.17 29.35
N LYS A 62 4.71 6.51 28.07
CA LYS A 62 5.74 6.45 27.02
C LYS A 62 6.05 7.79 26.37
N GLY A 63 5.17 8.80 26.49
CA GLY A 63 5.37 10.09 25.82
C GLY A 63 5.35 9.95 24.30
N LEU A 64 6.09 10.83 23.60
CA LEU A 64 6.25 10.77 22.15
C LEU A 64 7.26 9.67 21.79
N THR A 65 6.84 8.71 20.98
CA THR A 65 7.69 7.55 20.61
C THR A 65 7.96 7.43 19.12
N HIS A 66 7.20 8.14 18.28
CA HIS A 66 7.30 8.08 16.82
C HIS A 66 7.22 9.49 16.24
N THR A 67 7.62 9.60 14.98
CA THR A 67 7.54 10.79 14.15
C THR A 67 6.45 10.64 13.10
N TRP A 68 6.06 11.74 12.47
CA TRP A 68 5.19 11.68 11.29
C TRP A 68 5.83 10.96 10.10
N THR A 69 7.17 10.92 10.03
CA THR A 69 7.89 10.13 9.04
C THR A 69 7.63 8.63 9.24
N ASP A 70 7.66 8.16 10.49
CA ASP A 70 7.35 6.76 10.81
C ASP A 70 5.92 6.42 10.39
N VAL A 71 4.95 7.29 10.70
CA VAL A 71 3.55 7.12 10.24
C VAL A 71 3.45 6.99 8.72
N VAL A 72 4.20 7.78 7.96
CA VAL A 72 4.20 7.70 6.49
C VAL A 72 4.81 6.38 6.01
N HIS A 73 5.89 5.91 6.63
CA HIS A 73 6.48 4.61 6.30
C HIS A 73 5.49 3.47 6.54
N GLU A 74 4.86 3.42 7.72
CA GLU A 74 3.87 2.38 8.03
C GLU A 74 2.65 2.44 7.10
N ALA A 75 2.23 3.65 6.70
CA ALA A 75 1.14 3.80 5.73
C ALA A 75 1.50 3.23 4.35
N ILE A 76 2.76 3.38 3.93
CA ILE A 76 3.28 2.79 2.70
C ILE A 76 3.37 1.26 2.83
N ASP A 77 3.80 0.74 3.98
CA ASP A 77 3.90 -0.70 4.22
C ASP A 77 2.53 -1.40 4.23
N VAL A 78 1.50 -0.74 4.79
CA VAL A 78 0.10 -1.16 4.63
C VAL A 78 -0.30 -1.23 3.16
N ALA A 79 -0.03 -0.17 2.39
CA ALA A 79 -0.40 -0.10 0.97
C ALA A 79 0.32 -1.18 0.15
N LEU A 80 1.62 -1.37 0.36
CA LEU A 80 2.42 -2.39 -0.32
C LEU A 80 1.94 -3.81 0.05
N SER A 81 1.64 -4.07 1.31
CA SER A 81 1.11 -5.37 1.75
C SER A 81 -0.24 -5.69 1.09
N ALA A 82 -1.12 -4.69 0.95
CA ALA A 82 -2.38 -4.85 0.25
C ALA A 82 -2.20 -5.14 -1.26
N LEU A 83 -1.23 -4.46 -1.91
CA LEU A 83 -0.91 -4.72 -3.32
C LEU A 83 -0.28 -6.10 -3.53
N VAL A 84 0.58 -6.56 -2.61
CA VAL A 84 1.13 -7.92 -2.63
C VAL A 84 0.01 -8.94 -2.51
N LEU A 85 -0.94 -8.75 -1.60
CA LEU A 85 -2.13 -9.61 -1.50
C LEU A 85 -2.93 -9.63 -2.82
N ALA A 86 -3.15 -8.48 -3.45
CA ALA A 86 -3.86 -8.41 -4.73
C ALA A 86 -3.13 -9.18 -5.85
N GLU A 87 -1.80 -9.07 -5.95
CA GLU A 87 -1.00 -9.86 -6.87
C GLU A 87 -1.06 -11.36 -6.53
N THR A 88 -1.06 -11.75 -5.26
CA THR A 88 -1.21 -13.15 -4.85
C THR A 88 -2.57 -13.73 -5.26
N VAL A 89 -3.65 -12.95 -5.15
CA VAL A 89 -5.02 -13.40 -5.52
C VAL A 89 -5.21 -13.43 -7.04
N THR A 90 -4.63 -12.47 -7.76
CA THR A 90 -4.72 -12.39 -9.23
C THR A 90 -3.33 -12.27 -9.88
N PRO A 91 -2.54 -13.35 -9.92
CA PRO A 91 -1.17 -13.30 -10.40
C PRO A 91 -1.06 -12.76 -11.84
N GLY A 92 -0.14 -11.83 -12.05
CA GLY A 92 0.13 -11.21 -13.36
C GLY A 92 -0.95 -10.25 -13.85
N ARG A 93 -1.90 -9.84 -13.00
CA ARG A 93 -2.99 -8.92 -13.38
C ARG A 93 -3.00 -7.61 -12.60
N LEU A 94 -2.04 -7.39 -11.71
CA LEU A 94 -2.02 -6.20 -10.85
C LEU A 94 -1.99 -4.88 -11.64
N ASP A 95 -1.28 -4.83 -12.76
CA ASP A 95 -1.21 -3.66 -13.64
C ASP A 95 -2.60 -3.20 -14.10
N ARG A 96 -3.37 -4.14 -14.66
CA ARG A 96 -4.71 -3.90 -15.17
C ARG A 96 -5.68 -3.61 -14.04
N THR A 97 -5.65 -4.42 -12.99
CA THR A 97 -6.53 -4.25 -11.83
C THR A 97 -6.33 -2.88 -11.17
N LEU A 98 -5.08 -2.42 -11.05
CA LEU A 98 -4.77 -1.12 -10.49
C LEU A 98 -5.26 0.01 -11.40
N THR A 99 -5.02 -0.08 -12.72
CA THR A 99 -5.48 0.90 -13.71
C THR A 99 -7.00 1.02 -13.71
N ASP A 100 -7.70 -0.10 -13.88
CA ASP A 100 -9.17 -0.16 -13.90
C ASP A 100 -9.76 0.43 -12.59
N ARG A 101 -9.10 0.17 -11.45
CA ARG A 101 -9.57 0.69 -10.16
C ARG A 101 -9.35 2.19 -10.01
N LEU A 102 -8.22 2.71 -10.49
CA LEU A 102 -7.92 4.15 -10.46
C LEU A 102 -8.87 4.94 -11.36
N ASP A 103 -9.16 4.42 -12.56
CA ASP A 103 -10.13 5.01 -13.48
C ASP A 103 -11.51 5.09 -12.83
N TYR A 104 -12.00 3.97 -12.27
CA TYR A 104 -13.25 3.92 -11.54
C TYR A 104 -13.32 4.93 -10.39
N LEU A 105 -12.26 5.06 -9.59
CA LEU A 105 -12.23 5.99 -8.46
C LEU A 105 -12.23 7.45 -8.93
N THR A 106 -11.58 7.74 -10.04
CA THR A 106 -11.55 9.07 -10.65
C THR A 106 -12.93 9.47 -11.18
N GLU A 107 -13.59 8.57 -11.92
CA GLU A 107 -14.96 8.76 -12.39
C GLU A 107 -15.93 8.98 -11.22
N ARG A 108 -15.79 8.19 -10.16
CA ARG A 108 -16.64 8.28 -8.97
C ARG A 108 -16.44 9.61 -8.22
N ALA A 109 -15.21 10.09 -8.12
CA ALA A 109 -14.92 11.38 -7.50
C ALA A 109 -15.57 12.53 -8.27
N ALA A 110 -15.47 12.53 -9.61
CA ALA A 110 -16.10 13.53 -10.47
C ALA A 110 -17.63 13.52 -10.35
N ALA A 111 -18.26 12.34 -10.29
CA ALA A 111 -19.70 12.20 -10.13
C ALA A 111 -20.23 12.68 -8.77
N SER A 112 -19.37 12.71 -7.74
CA SER A 112 -19.76 13.14 -6.37
C SER A 112 -19.80 14.67 -6.21
N GLY A 113 -19.57 15.45 -7.28
CA GLY A 113 -19.48 16.91 -7.21
C GLY A 113 -18.23 17.41 -6.50
N ALA A 114 -17.23 16.55 -6.29
CA ALA A 114 -15.94 16.98 -5.78
C ALA A 114 -15.33 18.00 -6.77
N PRO A 115 -14.76 19.11 -6.29
CA PRO A 115 -14.15 20.10 -7.16
C PRO A 115 -13.06 19.43 -8.00
N ALA A 116 -13.08 19.66 -9.32
CA ALA A 116 -12.02 19.17 -10.20
C ALA A 116 -10.67 19.72 -9.70
N VAL A 117 -9.72 18.84 -9.39
CA VAL A 117 -8.36 19.26 -9.10
C VAL A 117 -7.78 19.79 -10.41
N VAL A 118 -7.70 21.12 -10.55
CA VAL A 118 -6.93 21.74 -11.63
C VAL A 118 -5.48 21.33 -11.39
N THR A 119 -5.02 20.33 -12.12
CA THR A 119 -3.60 20.02 -12.18
C THR A 119 -2.91 21.26 -12.73
N ALA A 120 -2.10 21.91 -11.90
CA ALA A 120 -1.29 23.05 -12.31
C ALA A 120 -0.15 22.56 -13.23
N THR A 121 -0.48 21.97 -14.37
CA THR A 121 0.46 21.79 -15.49
C THR A 121 0.53 23.12 -16.23
N GLY A 122 1.34 24.03 -15.70
CA GLY A 122 1.71 25.26 -16.41
C GLY A 122 1.83 26.50 -15.52
N ARG A 123 2.96 26.65 -14.82
CA ARG A 123 3.57 27.97 -14.71
C ARG A 123 4.92 27.91 -15.42
N GLY A 124 4.91 28.38 -16.67
CA GLY A 124 6.11 28.87 -17.32
C GLY A 124 6.40 30.29 -16.84
N ALA A 125 7.67 30.54 -16.52
CA ALA A 125 8.48 31.70 -16.90
C ALA A 125 9.92 31.38 -16.51
#